data_AF-A0A0N5CCR2-F1
#
_entry.id   AF-A0A0N5CCR2-F1
#
_cell.length_a   1.000
_cell.length_b   1.000
_cell.length_c   1.000
_cell.angle_alpha   90.00
_cell.angle_beta   90.00
_cell.angle_gamma   90.00
#
_symmetry.space_group_name_H-M   'P 1'
#
loop_
_entity.id
_entity.type
_entity.pdbx_description
1 polymer ?
#
loop_
_entity_poly.entity_id
_entity_poly.type
_entity_poly.pdbx_seq_one_letter_code
_entity_poly.pdbx_strand_id
1 'polypeptide(L)'
;MRPPTEVLDKFYLLAEYDSEKRIEAIDNIISYSEISKYKKYVVERCIEGLTSSRACVRIGYSGLLTEMLKKFSNDYALFSLEQIIIEKIDSQHNTFSVHSLDVAKVLLYSAIVKCGKYSDNDSVKHIISKLVDIVKRSPLLRIYIYEVIAGIVTNMNGEQFLKNYWEMVKTDNISVEIIWLLSRLPTAHRKAISKSCSYIGCKGEFEFNERHYEELGKALRDCDIAWRPSFIDILARIPNLYEKVIEPFASSGKEDYLKKLERYSICIPVALKYESISVSKIFSKSFASTIFNLSKFSGVTKRLVTPLVHDLIKQIYDTIETRNCDSSEISEIIKLCQEVSKGTFDS
;
A
#
# COMPACT_ATOMS: atom_id res chain seq x y z
N MET A 1 -34.38 12.58 -13.29
CA MET A 1 -34.59 12.34 -14.73
C MET A 1 -33.55 11.34 -15.20
N ARG A 2 -33.92 10.33 -15.98
CA ARG A 2 -32.99 9.35 -16.53
C ARG A 2 -32.22 9.97 -17.72
N PRO A 3 -30.88 9.79 -17.83
CA PRO A 3 -30.10 10.24 -18.99
C PRO A 3 -30.55 9.55 -20.30
N PRO A 4 -30.25 10.16 -21.46
CA PRO A 4 -30.46 9.51 -22.75
C PRO A 4 -29.55 8.29 -22.93
N THR A 5 -29.89 7.44 -23.89
CA THR A 5 -29.17 6.18 -24.19
C THR A 5 -27.69 6.41 -24.44
N GLU A 6 -27.33 7.49 -25.14
CA GLU A 6 -25.93 7.87 -25.42
C GLU A 6 -25.06 7.97 -24.16
N VAL A 7 -25.62 8.51 -23.06
CA VAL A 7 -24.92 8.58 -21.77
C VAL A 7 -24.97 7.24 -21.04
N LEU A 8 -26.11 6.55 -21.09
CA LEU A 8 -26.29 5.27 -20.41
C LEU A 8 -25.41 4.16 -20.97
N ASP A 9 -25.16 4.14 -22.27
CA ASP A 9 -24.33 3.13 -22.91
C ASP A 9 -22.87 3.22 -22.45
N LYS A 10 -22.40 4.45 -22.14
CA LYS A 10 -21.06 4.67 -21.60
C LYS A 10 -20.89 4.10 -20.18
N PHE A 11 -21.96 3.90 -19.41
CA PHE A 11 -21.85 3.23 -18.10
C PHE A 11 -21.41 1.77 -18.21
N TYR A 12 -21.69 1.08 -19.32
CA TYR A 12 -21.19 -0.28 -19.51
C TYR A 12 -19.67 -0.31 -19.65
N LEU A 13 -19.08 0.71 -20.28
CA LEU A 13 -17.64 0.85 -20.45
C LEU A 13 -16.91 1.15 -19.13
N LEU A 14 -17.60 1.75 -18.14
CA LEU A 14 -17.04 1.90 -16.79
C LEU A 14 -16.77 0.55 -16.10
N ALA A 15 -17.41 -0.52 -16.55
CA ALA A 15 -17.27 -1.86 -16.01
C ALA A 15 -16.20 -2.71 -16.73
N GLU A 16 -15.48 -2.15 -17.71
CA GLU A 16 -14.38 -2.81 -18.41
C GLU A 16 -13.17 -2.98 -17.49
N TYR A 17 -12.37 -4.04 -17.70
CA TYR A 17 -11.10 -4.22 -16.99
C TYR A 17 -9.98 -3.33 -17.54
N ASP A 18 -10.10 -2.91 -18.79
CA ASP A 18 -9.22 -1.96 -19.45
C ASP A 18 -9.38 -0.55 -18.86
N SER A 19 -8.28 0.05 -18.38
CA SER A 19 -8.30 1.41 -17.84
C SER A 19 -8.56 2.48 -18.86
N GLU A 20 -8.08 2.33 -20.10
CA GLU A 20 -8.23 3.34 -21.15
C GLU A 20 -9.69 3.48 -21.55
N LYS A 21 -10.39 2.35 -21.72
CA LYS A 21 -11.84 2.33 -21.96
C LYS A 21 -12.64 2.98 -20.84
N ARG A 22 -12.24 2.77 -19.58
CA ARG A 22 -12.90 3.40 -18.44
C ARG A 22 -12.68 4.92 -18.44
N ILE A 23 -11.46 5.39 -18.75
CA ILE A 23 -11.15 6.81 -18.83
C ILE A 23 -11.95 7.46 -19.97
N GLU A 24 -11.96 6.88 -21.15
CA GLU A 24 -12.73 7.36 -22.29
C GLU A 24 -14.24 7.44 -21.98
N ALA A 25 -14.77 6.45 -21.25
CA ALA A 25 -16.15 6.45 -20.80
C ALA A 25 -16.46 7.59 -19.83
N ILE A 26 -15.56 7.86 -18.87
CA ILE A 26 -15.70 8.99 -17.94
C ILE A 26 -15.71 10.30 -18.72
N ASP A 27 -14.74 10.51 -19.62
CA ASP A 27 -14.62 11.74 -20.40
C ASP A 27 -15.86 11.97 -21.29
N ASN A 28 -16.37 10.92 -21.93
CA ASN A 28 -17.59 10.97 -22.73
C ASN A 28 -18.83 11.35 -21.89
N ILE A 29 -18.97 10.79 -20.68
CA ILE A 29 -20.11 11.12 -19.80
C ILE A 29 -19.99 12.56 -19.27
N ILE A 30 -18.79 12.97 -18.85
CA ILE A 30 -18.55 14.29 -18.26
C ILE A 30 -18.64 15.39 -19.30
N SER A 31 -18.22 15.13 -20.54
CA SER A 31 -18.25 16.11 -21.64
C SER A 31 -19.64 16.26 -22.28
N TYR A 32 -20.59 15.35 -21.98
CA TYR A 32 -21.95 15.45 -22.49
C TYR A 32 -22.61 16.79 -22.11
N SER A 33 -23.10 17.53 -23.12
CA SER A 33 -23.49 18.94 -22.99
C SER A 33 -24.59 19.18 -21.96
N GLU A 34 -25.52 18.23 -21.78
CA GLU A 34 -26.63 18.34 -20.86
C GLU A 34 -26.44 17.54 -19.57
N ILE A 35 -25.21 17.10 -19.25
CA ILE A 35 -24.93 16.25 -18.08
C ILE A 35 -25.40 16.89 -16.76
N SER A 36 -25.45 18.22 -16.68
CA SER A 36 -25.98 18.97 -15.53
C SER A 36 -27.44 18.65 -15.22
N LYS A 37 -28.27 18.33 -16.24
CA LYS A 37 -29.68 17.93 -16.06
C LYS A 37 -29.80 16.53 -15.42
N TYR A 38 -28.76 15.73 -15.53
CA TYR A 38 -28.75 14.33 -15.10
C TYR A 38 -27.80 14.05 -13.93
N LYS A 39 -27.13 15.09 -13.39
CA LYS A 39 -26.11 14.96 -12.34
C LYS A 39 -26.56 14.13 -11.14
N LYS A 40 -27.79 14.35 -10.65
CA LYS A 40 -28.39 13.58 -9.54
C LYS A 40 -28.42 12.08 -9.85
N TYR A 41 -28.95 11.71 -11.01
CA TYR A 41 -29.03 10.31 -11.43
C TYR A 41 -27.65 9.68 -11.54
N VAL A 42 -26.70 10.39 -12.17
CA VAL A 42 -25.34 9.88 -12.39
C VAL A 42 -24.61 9.70 -11.07
N VAL A 43 -24.66 10.66 -10.15
CA VAL A 43 -24.03 10.56 -8.82
C VAL A 43 -24.62 9.42 -8.01
N GLU A 44 -25.95 9.32 -7.90
CA GLU A 44 -26.61 8.24 -7.15
C GLU A 44 -26.29 6.87 -7.75
N ARG A 45 -26.30 6.74 -9.08
CA ARG A 45 -25.94 5.50 -9.78
C ARG A 45 -24.47 5.15 -9.54
N CYS A 46 -23.58 6.14 -9.50
CA CYS A 46 -22.18 5.91 -9.16
C CYS A 46 -22.03 5.36 -7.74
N ILE A 47 -22.68 5.99 -6.76
CA ILE A 47 -22.64 5.58 -5.35
C ILE A 47 -23.21 4.17 -5.17
N GLU A 48 -24.35 3.87 -5.78
CA GLU A 48 -24.97 2.54 -5.73
C GLU A 48 -24.05 1.47 -6.36
N GLY A 49 -23.38 1.77 -7.48
CA GLY A 49 -22.46 0.82 -8.12
C GLY A 49 -21.18 0.54 -7.32
N LEU A 50 -20.87 1.32 -6.27
CA LEU A 50 -19.74 1.02 -5.38
C LEU A 50 -19.96 -0.25 -4.55
N THR A 51 -21.20 -0.72 -4.37
CA THR A 51 -21.51 -2.00 -3.70
C THR A 51 -21.41 -3.20 -4.64
N SER A 52 -21.12 -3.01 -5.93
CA SER A 52 -21.02 -4.09 -6.91
C SER A 52 -19.99 -5.14 -6.49
N SER A 53 -20.29 -6.42 -6.71
CA SER A 53 -19.34 -7.52 -6.51
C SER A 53 -18.15 -7.45 -7.47
N ARG A 54 -18.29 -6.78 -8.62
CA ARG A 54 -17.25 -6.65 -9.65
C ARG A 54 -16.30 -5.50 -9.34
N ALA A 55 -15.01 -5.80 -9.17
CA ALA A 55 -13.99 -4.80 -8.87
C ALA A 55 -13.86 -3.70 -9.96
N CYS A 56 -13.93 -4.07 -11.23
CA CYS A 56 -13.87 -3.11 -12.35
C CYS A 56 -15.02 -2.09 -12.31
N VAL A 57 -16.25 -2.52 -11.97
CA VAL A 57 -17.41 -1.63 -11.78
C VAL A 57 -17.12 -0.64 -10.67
N ARG A 58 -16.68 -1.12 -9.51
CA ARG A 58 -16.36 -0.25 -8.36
C ARG A 58 -15.30 0.79 -8.71
N ILE A 59 -14.26 0.41 -9.45
CA ILE A 59 -13.18 1.31 -9.88
C ILE A 59 -13.71 2.37 -10.87
N GLY A 60 -14.42 1.96 -11.93
CA GLY A 60 -14.94 2.89 -12.93
C GLY A 60 -15.98 3.86 -12.35
N TYR A 61 -16.87 3.36 -11.50
CA TYR A 61 -17.89 4.17 -10.84
C TYR A 61 -17.28 5.14 -9.82
N SER A 62 -16.24 4.74 -9.07
CA SER A 62 -15.48 5.63 -8.19
C SER A 62 -14.74 6.73 -8.98
N GLY A 63 -14.19 6.37 -10.15
CA GLY A 63 -13.57 7.33 -11.07
C GLY A 63 -14.56 8.37 -11.59
N LEU A 64 -15.69 7.93 -12.15
CA LEU A 64 -16.74 8.83 -12.61
C LEU A 64 -17.31 9.69 -11.47
N LEU A 65 -17.53 9.11 -10.28
CA LEU A 65 -17.98 9.85 -9.11
C LEU A 65 -17.03 10.98 -8.76
N THR A 66 -15.72 10.73 -8.81
CA THR A 66 -14.69 11.74 -8.55
C THR A 66 -14.83 12.92 -9.50
N GLU A 67 -14.94 12.67 -10.81
CA GLU A 67 -15.06 13.73 -11.82
C GLU A 67 -16.41 14.46 -11.77
N MET A 68 -17.50 13.75 -11.48
CA MET A 68 -18.81 14.35 -11.25
C MET A 68 -18.79 15.30 -10.04
N LEU A 69 -18.17 14.88 -8.92
CA LEU A 69 -18.02 15.71 -7.74
C LEU A 69 -17.09 16.91 -8.01
N LYS A 70 -16.02 16.76 -8.80
CA LYS A 70 -15.18 17.89 -9.20
C LYS A 70 -15.98 18.95 -9.97
N LYS A 71 -16.82 18.51 -10.90
CA LYS A 71 -17.61 19.39 -11.78
C LYS A 71 -18.82 20.00 -11.09
N PHE A 72 -19.46 19.29 -10.16
CA PHE A 72 -20.73 19.67 -9.56
C PHE A 72 -20.69 19.77 -8.02
N SER A 73 -19.52 19.94 -7.39
CA SER A 73 -19.39 19.96 -5.92
C SER A 73 -20.29 20.95 -5.21
N ASN A 74 -20.56 22.11 -5.83
CA ASN A 74 -21.39 23.15 -5.23
C ASN A 74 -22.85 22.71 -5.07
N ASP A 75 -23.26 21.65 -5.77
CA ASP A 75 -24.60 21.05 -5.66
C ASP A 75 -24.69 19.99 -4.55
N TYR A 76 -23.55 19.56 -3.99
CA TYR A 76 -23.47 18.45 -3.03
C TYR A 76 -22.71 18.87 -1.78
N ALA A 77 -23.44 19.29 -0.74
CA ALA A 77 -22.86 19.38 0.59
C ALA A 77 -22.43 17.98 1.08
N LEU A 78 -21.41 17.90 1.92
CA LEU A 78 -20.93 16.62 2.47
C LEU A 78 -22.06 15.84 3.14
N PHE A 79 -22.88 16.53 3.95
CA PHE A 79 -24.05 15.94 4.60
C PHE A 79 -25.05 15.32 3.59
N SER A 80 -25.26 15.96 2.43
CA SER A 80 -26.15 15.43 1.39
C SER A 80 -25.61 14.14 0.79
N LEU A 81 -24.29 14.04 0.59
CA LEU A 81 -23.65 12.79 0.16
C LEU A 81 -23.80 11.70 1.21
N GLU A 82 -23.73 12.03 2.50
CA GLU A 82 -23.94 11.07 3.57
C GLU A 82 -25.37 10.53 3.64
N GLN A 83 -26.38 11.35 3.34
CA GLN A 83 -27.74 10.84 3.21
C GLN A 83 -27.85 9.83 2.06
N ILE A 84 -27.19 10.10 0.92
CA ILE A 84 -27.16 9.15 -0.19
C ILE A 84 -26.41 7.86 0.21
N ILE A 85 -25.37 7.92 1.04
CA ILE A 85 -24.70 6.72 1.58
C ILE A 85 -25.70 5.87 2.38
N ILE A 86 -26.49 6.50 3.25
CA ILE A 86 -27.48 5.79 4.07
C ILE A 86 -28.51 5.11 3.16
N GLU A 87 -29.05 5.87 2.20
CA GLU A 87 -30.09 5.39 1.29
C GLU A 87 -29.60 4.33 0.31
N LYS A 88 -28.37 4.43 -0.19
CA LYS A 88 -27.86 3.61 -1.29
C LYS A 88 -26.85 2.55 -0.89
N ILE A 89 -26.14 2.69 0.22
CA ILE A 89 -25.15 1.72 0.67
C ILE A 89 -25.66 0.99 1.92
N ASP A 90 -26.04 1.73 2.97
CA ASP A 90 -26.40 1.12 4.26
C ASP A 90 -27.75 0.40 4.23
N SER A 91 -28.67 0.83 3.37
CA SER A 91 -29.93 0.11 3.12
C SER A 91 -29.71 -1.31 2.59
N GLN A 92 -28.53 -1.63 2.02
CA GLN A 92 -28.22 -2.94 1.45
C GLN A 92 -27.64 -3.96 2.44
N HIS A 93 -27.69 -3.69 3.76
CA HIS A 93 -27.12 -4.55 4.83
C HIS A 93 -27.66 -5.99 4.86
N ASN A 94 -28.85 -6.24 4.32
CA ASN A 94 -29.41 -7.60 4.21
C ASN A 94 -28.92 -8.36 2.96
N THR A 95 -28.31 -7.66 1.99
CA THR A 95 -27.86 -8.24 0.72
C THR A 95 -26.35 -8.41 0.67
N PHE A 96 -25.60 -7.51 1.31
CA PHE A 96 -24.14 -7.51 1.29
C PHE A 96 -23.57 -7.57 2.70
N SER A 97 -22.39 -8.20 2.83
CA SER A 97 -21.65 -8.20 4.08
C SER A 97 -21.20 -6.80 4.46
N VAL A 98 -21.04 -6.54 5.77
CA VAL A 98 -20.52 -5.27 6.31
C VAL A 98 -19.20 -4.89 5.64
N HIS A 99 -18.29 -5.84 5.41
CA HIS A 99 -17.01 -5.58 4.73
C HIS A 99 -17.18 -5.10 3.29
N SER A 100 -18.18 -5.60 2.55
CA SER A 100 -18.47 -5.16 1.17
C SER A 100 -19.00 -3.72 1.16
N LEU A 101 -19.85 -3.38 2.12
CA LEU A 101 -20.35 -2.01 2.30
C LEU A 101 -19.23 -1.07 2.73
N ASP A 102 -18.29 -1.54 3.56
CA ASP A 102 -17.12 -0.76 3.97
C ASP A 102 -16.20 -0.44 2.80
N VAL A 103 -15.97 -1.39 1.90
CA VAL A 103 -15.24 -1.13 0.64
C VAL A 103 -15.92 0.00 -0.13
N ALA A 104 -17.25 -0.05 -0.29
CA ALA A 104 -18.00 0.99 -0.99
C ALA A 104 -17.84 2.37 -0.33
N LYS A 105 -17.94 2.42 1.00
CA LYS A 105 -17.74 3.67 1.78
C LYS A 105 -16.33 4.22 1.63
N VAL A 106 -15.29 3.39 1.72
CA VAL A 106 -13.91 3.86 1.55
C VAL A 106 -13.68 4.38 0.13
N LEU A 107 -14.23 3.73 -0.89
CA LEU A 107 -14.15 4.21 -2.28
C LEU A 107 -14.87 5.55 -2.48
N LEU A 108 -16.01 5.73 -1.82
CA LEU A 108 -16.76 6.99 -1.84
C LEU A 108 -15.98 8.11 -1.15
N TYR A 109 -15.48 7.88 0.06
CA TYR A 109 -14.66 8.89 0.76
C TYR A 109 -13.37 9.18 -0.02
N SER A 110 -12.76 8.18 -0.68
CA SER A 110 -11.64 8.38 -1.59
C SER A 110 -12.01 9.32 -2.75
N ALA A 111 -13.19 9.16 -3.35
CA ALA A 111 -13.68 10.04 -4.42
C ALA A 111 -13.95 11.48 -3.92
N ILE A 112 -14.57 11.62 -2.72
CA ILE A 112 -14.79 12.92 -2.05
C ILE A 112 -13.46 13.64 -1.82
N VAL A 113 -12.43 12.92 -1.35
CA VAL A 113 -11.11 13.50 -1.13
C VAL A 113 -10.46 13.91 -2.44
N LYS A 114 -10.45 13.00 -3.43
CA LYS A 114 -9.81 13.22 -4.74
C LYS A 114 -10.49 14.30 -5.58
N CYS A 115 -11.74 14.66 -5.29
CA CYS A 115 -12.38 15.78 -5.96
C CYS A 115 -11.83 17.15 -5.52
N GLY A 116 -11.20 17.21 -4.34
CA GLY A 116 -10.50 18.40 -3.84
C GLY A 116 -11.41 19.55 -3.39
N LYS A 117 -12.71 19.28 -3.16
CA LYS A 117 -13.71 20.31 -2.83
C LYS A 117 -14.12 20.35 -1.36
N TYR A 118 -13.85 19.29 -0.61
CA TYR A 118 -14.18 19.15 0.82
C TYR A 118 -12.91 19.25 1.69
N SER A 119 -12.12 20.29 1.46
CA SER A 119 -10.79 20.48 2.07
C SER A 119 -10.80 21.38 3.31
N ASP A 120 -11.97 21.86 3.75
CA ASP A 120 -12.08 22.60 5.00
C ASP A 120 -11.85 21.68 6.22
N ASN A 121 -11.41 22.25 7.33
CA ASN A 121 -10.98 21.49 8.50
C ASN A 121 -12.08 20.57 9.06
N ASP A 122 -13.34 21.02 9.06
CA ASP A 122 -14.46 20.29 9.64
C ASP A 122 -14.84 19.09 8.77
N SER A 123 -15.00 19.31 7.47
CA SER A 123 -15.23 18.23 6.49
C SER A 123 -14.15 17.17 6.57
N VAL A 124 -12.88 17.60 6.58
CA VAL A 124 -11.76 16.66 6.62
C VAL A 124 -11.72 15.87 7.93
N LYS A 125 -11.92 16.53 9.07
CA LYS A 125 -11.94 15.87 10.39
C LYS A 125 -13.05 14.82 10.45
N HIS A 126 -14.21 15.16 9.90
CA HIS A 126 -15.34 14.24 9.79
C HIS A 126 -15.02 13.03 8.90
N ILE A 127 -14.47 13.25 7.70
CA ILE A 127 -14.07 12.17 6.78
C ILE A 127 -13.05 11.24 7.43
N ILE A 128 -11.99 11.78 8.05
CA ILE A 128 -10.96 10.98 8.73
C ILE A 128 -11.58 10.18 9.88
N SER A 129 -12.48 10.77 10.67
CA SER A 129 -13.19 10.04 11.74
C SER A 129 -13.93 8.82 11.20
N LYS A 130 -14.70 9.00 10.11
CA LYS A 130 -15.44 7.91 9.44
C LYS A 130 -14.50 6.81 8.91
N LEU A 131 -13.37 7.19 8.35
CA LEU A 131 -12.33 6.28 7.86
C LEU A 131 -11.68 5.48 9.00
N VAL A 132 -11.33 6.13 10.12
CA VAL A 132 -10.77 5.48 11.31
C VAL A 132 -11.79 4.52 11.95
N ASP A 133 -13.08 4.83 11.90
CA ASP A 133 -14.11 3.89 12.37
C ASP A 133 -14.26 2.67 11.44
N ILE A 134 -13.96 2.79 10.15
CA ILE A 134 -13.88 1.65 9.23
C ILE A 134 -12.67 0.77 9.58
N VAL A 135 -11.51 1.36 9.89
CA VAL A 135 -10.28 0.63 10.28
C VAL A 135 -10.50 -0.33 11.45
N LYS A 136 -11.33 0.07 12.43
CA LYS A 136 -11.65 -0.75 13.61
C LYS A 136 -12.46 -2.01 13.25
N ARG A 137 -13.39 -1.90 12.30
CA ARG A 137 -14.31 -2.99 11.90
C ARG A 137 -13.85 -3.82 10.70
N SER A 138 -13.01 -3.26 9.83
CA SER A 138 -12.51 -3.89 8.61
C SER A 138 -10.98 -3.78 8.49
N PRO A 139 -10.22 -4.63 9.23
CA PRO A 139 -8.76 -4.55 9.29
C PRO A 139 -8.06 -4.71 7.94
N LEU A 140 -8.64 -5.45 7.00
CA LEU A 140 -8.07 -5.65 5.66
C LEU A 140 -8.02 -4.35 4.82
N LEU A 141 -8.82 -3.34 5.18
CA LEU A 141 -8.86 -2.06 4.49
C LEU A 141 -7.87 -1.03 5.06
N ARG A 142 -7.17 -1.36 6.15
CA ARG A 142 -6.37 -0.40 6.92
C ARG A 142 -5.35 0.34 6.07
N ILE A 143 -4.52 -0.38 5.33
CA ILE A 143 -3.46 0.24 4.52
C ILE A 143 -4.06 1.18 3.46
N TYR A 144 -5.13 0.75 2.79
CA TYR A 144 -5.81 1.60 1.81
C TYR A 144 -6.46 2.84 2.45
N ILE A 145 -7.03 2.71 3.65
CA ILE A 145 -7.59 3.85 4.38
C ILE A 145 -6.49 4.84 4.78
N TYR A 146 -5.37 4.36 5.30
CA TYR A 146 -4.23 5.22 5.64
C TYR A 146 -3.60 5.87 4.41
N GLU A 147 -3.65 5.23 3.24
CA GLU A 147 -3.29 5.84 1.96
C GLU A 147 -4.24 6.99 1.60
N VAL A 148 -5.56 6.81 1.79
CA VAL A 148 -6.55 7.88 1.58
C VAL A 148 -6.30 9.03 2.56
N ILE A 149 -6.08 8.74 3.85
CA ILE A 149 -5.76 9.75 4.87
C ILE A 149 -4.48 10.49 4.50
N ALA A 150 -3.43 9.81 4.05
CA ALA A 150 -2.20 10.44 3.59
C ALA A 150 -2.47 11.45 2.46
N GLY A 151 -3.30 11.07 1.47
CA GLY A 151 -3.70 11.97 0.39
C GLY A 151 -4.45 13.21 0.86
N ILE A 152 -5.26 13.09 1.93
CA ILE A 152 -5.94 14.22 2.56
C ILE A 152 -4.93 15.17 3.21
N VAL A 153 -4.08 14.64 4.08
CA VAL A 153 -3.24 15.48 4.95
C VAL A 153 -2.00 16.02 4.24
N THR A 154 -1.60 15.44 3.11
CA THR A 154 -0.41 15.88 2.34
C THR A 154 -0.47 17.35 1.93
N ASN A 155 -1.66 17.89 1.67
CA ASN A 155 -1.85 19.27 1.22
C ASN A 155 -2.09 20.26 2.38
N MET A 156 -1.98 19.82 3.63
CA MET A 156 -2.17 20.66 4.80
C MET A 156 -0.88 21.36 5.22
N ASN A 157 -0.98 22.33 6.12
CA ASN A 157 0.19 22.80 6.84
C ASN A 157 0.47 21.92 8.08
N GLY A 158 1.72 21.91 8.54
CA GLY A 158 2.15 21.02 9.63
C GLY A 158 1.48 21.29 10.98
N GLU A 159 1.09 22.53 11.28
CA GLU A 159 0.40 22.88 12.53
C GLU A 159 -1.05 22.37 12.55
N GLN A 160 -1.77 22.53 11.43
CA GLN A 160 -3.11 21.97 11.25
C GLN A 160 -3.08 20.46 11.33
N PHE A 161 -2.10 19.82 10.67
CA PHE A 161 -1.88 18.38 10.75
C PHE A 161 -1.72 17.91 12.19
N LEU A 162 -0.79 18.51 12.94
CA LEU A 162 -0.51 18.12 14.32
C LEU A 162 -1.72 18.31 15.23
N LYS A 163 -2.37 19.47 15.16
CA LYS A 163 -3.47 19.85 16.07
C LYS A 163 -4.75 19.07 15.80
N ASN A 164 -5.09 18.86 14.54
CA ASN A 164 -6.43 18.38 14.17
C ASN A 164 -6.46 16.90 13.81
N TYR A 165 -5.34 16.30 13.41
CA TYR A 165 -5.34 14.99 12.74
C TYR A 165 -4.36 13.99 13.33
N TRP A 166 -3.14 14.41 13.70
CA TRP A 166 -2.16 13.50 14.30
C TRP A 166 -2.72 12.81 15.55
N GLU A 167 -3.42 13.56 16.40
CA GLU A 167 -4.08 13.02 17.61
C GLU A 167 -5.12 11.93 17.31
N MET A 168 -5.73 11.92 16.12
CA MET A 168 -6.73 10.92 15.75
C MET A 168 -6.10 9.63 15.22
N VAL A 169 -4.89 9.71 14.66
CA VAL A 169 -4.24 8.59 13.97
C VAL A 169 -3.03 8.06 14.72
N LYS A 170 -2.45 8.83 15.66
CA LYS A 170 -1.27 8.41 16.43
C LYS A 170 -1.57 7.19 17.27
N THR A 171 -0.56 6.35 17.42
CA THR A 171 -0.57 5.19 18.33
C THR A 171 0.72 5.17 19.12
N ASP A 172 0.66 4.66 20.34
CA ASP A 172 1.85 4.57 21.22
C ASP A 172 2.87 3.53 20.74
N ASN A 173 2.42 2.55 19.93
CA ASN A 173 3.27 1.51 19.36
C ASN A 173 3.56 1.77 17.88
N ILE A 174 4.72 1.32 17.40
CA ILE A 174 4.99 1.25 15.96
C ILE A 174 4.05 0.22 15.32
N SER A 175 3.36 0.62 14.26
CA SER A 175 2.48 -0.25 13.46
C SER A 175 2.74 -0.09 11.97
N VAL A 176 2.31 -1.06 11.17
CA VAL A 176 2.43 -1.01 9.70
C VAL A 176 1.74 0.24 9.16
N GLU A 177 0.54 0.54 9.65
CA GLU A 177 -0.28 1.68 9.23
C GLU A 177 0.40 3.02 9.51
N ILE A 178 1.04 3.16 10.67
CA ILE A 178 1.72 4.40 11.02
C ILE A 178 2.99 4.58 10.19
N ILE A 179 3.80 3.54 10.04
CA ILE A 179 4.98 3.63 9.17
C ILE A 179 4.56 3.90 7.71
N TRP A 180 3.46 3.29 7.26
CA TRP A 180 2.88 3.56 5.95
C TRP A 180 2.52 5.03 5.79
N LEU A 181 1.72 5.58 6.71
CA LEU A 181 1.33 6.98 6.71
C LEU A 181 2.56 7.89 6.68
N LEU A 182 3.47 7.70 7.63
CA LEU A 182 4.68 8.52 7.77
C LEU A 182 5.56 8.48 6.51
N SER A 183 5.63 7.34 5.82
CA SER A 183 6.37 7.21 4.57
C SER A 183 5.79 8.04 3.41
N ARG A 184 4.51 8.42 3.50
CA ARG A 184 3.80 9.23 2.49
C ARG A 184 3.69 10.70 2.86
N LEU A 185 3.98 11.06 4.11
CA LEU A 185 3.89 12.45 4.55
C LEU A 185 5.06 13.30 4.03
N PRO A 186 4.80 14.57 3.66
CA PRO A 186 5.87 15.52 3.38
C PRO A 186 6.83 15.66 4.56
N THR A 187 8.11 15.93 4.28
CA THR A 187 9.14 16.12 5.32
C THR A 187 8.75 17.22 6.32
N ALA A 188 8.06 18.29 5.89
CA ALA A 188 7.58 19.33 6.80
C ALA A 188 6.59 18.81 7.86
N HIS A 189 5.73 17.84 7.51
CA HIS A 189 4.80 17.22 8.44
C HIS A 189 5.53 16.31 9.42
N ARG A 190 6.50 15.53 8.93
CA ARG A 190 7.36 14.70 9.77
C ARG A 190 8.14 15.53 10.79
N LYS A 191 8.66 16.70 10.39
CA LYS A 191 9.28 17.66 11.32
C LYS A 191 8.28 18.14 12.38
N ALA A 192 7.03 18.40 12.02
CA ALA A 192 6.01 18.87 12.96
C ALA A 192 5.69 17.85 14.06
N ILE A 193 5.76 16.54 13.74
CA ILE A 193 5.51 15.46 14.70
C ILE A 193 6.78 14.96 15.41
N SER A 194 7.98 15.44 15.09
CA SER A 194 9.22 14.94 15.72
C SER A 194 9.23 15.11 17.25
N LYS A 195 8.44 16.08 17.76
CA LYS A 195 8.25 16.30 19.21
C LYS A 195 7.33 15.28 19.88
N SER A 196 6.45 14.63 19.12
CA SER A 196 5.44 13.69 19.61
C SER A 196 5.63 12.27 19.09
N CYS A 197 6.65 12.02 18.27
CA CYS A 197 6.96 10.72 17.67
C CYS A 197 8.45 10.42 17.86
N SER A 198 8.77 9.48 18.75
CA SER A 198 10.15 9.19 19.20
C SER A 198 11.08 8.62 18.14
N TYR A 199 10.54 8.20 17.00
CA TYR A 199 11.28 7.61 15.89
C TYR A 199 11.33 8.51 14.65
N ILE A 200 11.01 9.80 14.81
CA ILE A 200 11.17 10.81 13.79
C ILE A 200 12.10 11.92 14.32
N GLY A 201 13.21 12.13 13.62
CA GLY A 201 14.22 13.13 13.92
C GLY A 201 13.76 14.57 13.64
N CYS A 202 14.55 15.53 14.11
CA CYS A 202 14.23 16.96 13.99
C CYS A 202 14.18 17.47 12.54
N LYS A 203 14.76 16.74 11.58
CA LYS A 203 14.69 17.06 10.14
C LYS A 203 13.59 16.27 9.43
N GLY A 204 12.82 15.44 10.14
CA GLY A 204 11.77 14.58 9.60
C GLY A 204 12.28 13.26 9.03
N GLU A 205 13.54 12.92 9.30
CA GLU A 205 14.16 11.62 9.03
C GLU A 205 13.65 10.56 10.02
N PHE A 206 13.75 9.28 9.65
CA PHE A 206 13.46 8.20 10.58
C PHE A 206 14.68 7.94 11.47
N GLU A 207 14.48 7.87 12.79
CA GLU A 207 15.52 7.60 13.79
C GLU A 207 15.10 6.43 14.67
N PHE A 208 15.55 5.23 14.33
CA PHE A 208 15.19 4.02 15.05
C PHE A 208 16.27 3.60 16.05
N ASN A 209 15.83 3.06 17.19
CA ASN A 209 16.69 2.43 18.20
C ASN A 209 16.37 0.92 18.27
N GLU A 210 17.09 0.18 19.11
CA GLU A 210 16.93 -1.27 19.20
C GLU A 210 15.50 -1.71 19.55
N ARG A 211 14.82 -1.01 20.46
CA ARG A 211 13.40 -1.27 20.76
C ARG A 211 12.52 -1.07 19.53
N HIS A 212 12.75 0.00 18.75
CA HIS A 212 11.98 0.25 17.55
C HIS A 212 12.19 -0.83 16.48
N TYR A 213 13.40 -1.39 16.34
CA TYR A 213 13.66 -2.50 15.41
C TYR A 213 12.88 -3.77 15.78
N GLU A 214 12.77 -4.09 17.07
CA GLU A 214 11.95 -5.22 17.54
C GLU A 214 10.46 -5.02 17.22
N GLU A 215 9.93 -3.82 17.48
CA GLU A 215 8.54 -3.47 17.18
C GLU A 215 8.27 -3.52 15.66
N LEU A 216 9.18 -3.00 14.82
CA LEU A 216 9.10 -3.10 13.36
C LEU A 216 9.15 -4.55 12.88
N GLY A 217 10.01 -5.39 13.46
CA GLY A 217 10.08 -6.80 13.15
C GLY A 217 8.79 -7.55 13.49
N LYS A 218 8.12 -7.17 14.59
CA LYS A 218 6.79 -7.68 14.94
C LYS A 218 5.75 -7.19 13.93
N ALA A 219 5.72 -5.89 13.63
CA ALA A 219 4.80 -5.31 12.66
C ALA A 219 4.94 -5.97 11.27
N LEU A 220 6.15 -6.30 10.82
CA LEU A 220 6.40 -6.98 9.56
C LEU A 220 5.87 -8.42 9.55
N ARG A 221 5.96 -9.14 10.68
CA ARG A 221 5.39 -10.48 10.83
C ARG A 221 3.86 -10.45 10.84
N ASP A 222 3.27 -9.47 11.52
CA ASP A 222 1.83 -9.30 11.65
C ASP A 222 1.20 -8.64 10.40
N CYS A 223 2.02 -8.12 9.50
CA CYS A 223 1.58 -7.53 8.23
C CYS A 223 0.94 -8.59 7.33
N ASP A 224 -0.26 -8.26 6.83
CA ASP A 224 -1.00 -9.08 5.88
C ASP A 224 -0.16 -9.38 4.63
N ILE A 225 -0.29 -10.60 4.10
CA ILE A 225 0.50 -11.08 2.96
C ILE A 225 0.35 -10.17 1.73
N ALA A 226 -0.84 -9.62 1.49
CA ALA A 226 -1.09 -8.75 0.35
C ALA A 226 -0.33 -7.41 0.44
N TRP A 227 -0.04 -6.93 1.65
CA TRP A 227 0.61 -5.64 1.89
C TRP A 227 2.10 -5.77 2.22
N ARG A 228 2.55 -6.97 2.61
CA ARG A 228 3.92 -7.23 3.04
C ARG A 228 4.98 -6.80 2.03
N PRO A 229 4.88 -7.07 0.71
CA PRO A 229 5.88 -6.61 -0.25
C PRO A 229 6.05 -5.09 -0.25
N SER A 230 4.92 -4.36 -0.22
CA SER A 230 4.93 -2.88 -0.17
C SER A 230 5.46 -2.34 1.16
N PHE A 231 5.20 -3.04 2.26
CA PHE A 231 5.76 -2.64 3.55
C PHE A 231 7.28 -2.86 3.60
N ILE A 232 7.77 -4.00 3.09
CA ILE A 232 9.21 -4.26 2.93
C ILE A 232 9.85 -3.19 2.05
N ASP A 233 9.18 -2.76 0.98
CA ASP A 233 9.64 -1.69 0.08
C ASP A 233 9.81 -0.35 0.80
N ILE A 234 8.88 -0.01 1.70
CA ILE A 234 9.01 1.18 2.57
C ILE A 234 10.21 1.03 3.52
N LEU A 235 10.34 -0.12 4.18
CA LEU A 235 11.41 -0.35 5.15
C LEU A 235 12.80 -0.33 4.48
N ALA A 236 12.93 -0.91 3.29
CA ALA A 236 14.19 -0.98 2.55
C ALA A 236 14.74 0.40 2.15
N ARG A 237 13.87 1.41 2.01
CA ARG A 237 14.28 2.80 1.74
C ARG A 237 14.92 3.49 2.94
N ILE A 238 14.70 2.97 4.15
CA ILE A 238 15.16 3.59 5.38
C ILE A 238 16.51 2.98 5.76
N PRO A 239 17.54 3.81 6.05
CA PRO A 239 18.87 3.31 6.41
C PRO A 239 18.84 2.27 7.52
N ASN A 240 19.68 1.25 7.41
CA ASN A 240 19.89 0.16 8.37
C ASN A 240 18.70 -0.79 8.60
N LEU A 241 17.48 -0.49 8.12
CA LEU A 241 16.32 -1.36 8.34
C LEU A 241 16.40 -2.68 7.59
N TYR A 242 17.13 -2.75 6.48
CA TYR A 242 17.38 -4.02 5.83
C TYR A 242 18.06 -4.99 6.79
N GLU A 243 19.18 -4.58 7.37
CA GLU A 243 20.01 -5.42 8.25
C GLU A 243 19.36 -5.65 9.62
N LYS A 244 18.64 -4.65 10.14
CA LYS A 244 18.07 -4.69 11.49
C LYS A 244 16.66 -5.30 11.55
N VAL A 245 15.92 -5.33 10.44
CA VAL A 245 14.51 -5.76 10.42
C VAL A 245 14.20 -6.77 9.30
N ILE A 246 14.54 -6.44 8.05
CA ILE A 246 14.14 -7.25 6.88
C ILE A 246 14.92 -8.57 6.84
N GLU A 247 16.25 -8.54 6.98
CA GLU A 247 17.08 -9.75 7.00
C GLU A 247 16.70 -10.65 8.19
N PRO A 248 16.58 -10.16 9.44
CA PRO A 248 16.15 -10.99 10.57
C PRO A 248 14.77 -11.62 10.38
N PHE A 249 13.85 -10.91 9.69
CA PHE A 249 12.56 -11.47 9.32
C PHE A 249 12.72 -12.61 8.31
N ALA A 250 13.47 -12.39 7.22
CA ALA A 250 13.68 -13.37 6.17
C ALA A 250 14.41 -14.62 6.69
N SER A 251 15.39 -14.44 7.57
CA SER A 251 16.22 -15.50 8.17
C SER A 251 15.55 -16.26 9.32
N SER A 252 14.39 -15.81 9.81
CA SER A 252 13.72 -16.37 10.99
C SER A 252 13.23 -17.82 10.80
N GLY A 253 13.19 -18.60 11.89
CA GLY A 253 12.80 -20.01 11.89
C GLY A 253 13.99 -20.93 11.60
N LYS A 254 14.51 -21.61 12.63
CA LYS A 254 15.63 -22.55 12.46
C LYS A 254 15.15 -23.74 11.61
N GLU A 255 15.94 -24.10 10.60
CA GLU A 255 15.78 -25.30 9.75
C GLU A 255 14.55 -25.37 8.82
N ASP A 256 13.64 -24.39 8.86
CA ASP A 256 12.55 -24.27 7.88
C ASP A 256 13.01 -23.54 6.60
N TYR A 257 13.83 -24.23 5.80
CA TYR A 257 14.45 -23.65 4.61
C TYR A 257 13.46 -23.24 3.52
N LEU A 258 12.31 -23.93 3.40
CA LEU A 258 11.27 -23.58 2.43
C LEU A 258 10.60 -22.26 2.80
N LYS A 259 10.27 -22.06 4.08
CA LYS A 259 9.68 -20.81 4.56
C LYS A 259 10.67 -19.66 4.51
N LYS A 260 11.96 -19.91 4.76
CA LYS A 260 13.02 -18.92 4.52
C LYS A 260 13.09 -18.52 3.06
N LEU A 261 13.09 -19.49 2.14
CA LEU A 261 13.08 -19.22 0.71
C LEU A 261 11.89 -18.35 0.33
N GLU A 262 10.68 -18.69 0.77
CA GLU A 262 9.47 -17.89 0.52
C GLU A 262 9.66 -16.41 0.96
N ARG A 263 10.22 -16.17 2.14
CA ARG A 263 10.47 -14.80 2.62
C ARG A 263 11.58 -14.12 1.83
N TYR A 264 12.68 -14.80 1.53
CA TYR A 264 13.75 -14.27 0.69
C TYR A 264 13.26 -13.92 -0.71
N SER A 265 12.33 -14.70 -1.27
CA SER A 265 11.68 -14.42 -2.55
C SER A 265 10.89 -13.11 -2.58
N ILE A 266 10.48 -12.60 -1.41
CA ILE A 266 9.81 -11.30 -1.28
C ILE A 266 10.83 -10.20 -0.93
N CYS A 267 11.79 -10.48 -0.06
CA CYS A 267 12.71 -9.48 0.48
C CYS A 267 13.82 -9.08 -0.49
N ILE A 268 14.46 -10.06 -1.16
CA ILE A 268 15.63 -9.82 -2.02
C ILE A 268 15.27 -8.96 -3.23
N PRO A 269 14.21 -9.27 -4.02
CA PRO A 269 13.87 -8.46 -5.19
C PRO A 269 13.56 -7.00 -4.84
N VAL A 270 13.02 -6.76 -3.64
CA VAL A 270 12.75 -5.41 -3.15
C VAL A 270 14.05 -4.70 -2.75
N ALA A 271 14.93 -5.37 -2.01
CA ALA A 271 16.21 -4.79 -1.57
C ALA A 271 17.14 -4.45 -2.75
N LEU A 272 17.15 -5.27 -3.80
CA LEU A 272 17.94 -5.05 -5.01
C LEU A 272 17.49 -3.82 -5.82
N LYS A 273 16.34 -3.21 -5.52
CA LYS A 273 15.94 -1.92 -6.13
C LYS A 273 16.70 -0.73 -5.56
N TYR A 274 17.31 -0.88 -4.38
CA TYR A 274 17.93 0.22 -3.65
C TYR A 274 19.45 0.09 -3.64
N GLU A 275 20.12 0.96 -4.38
CA GLU A 275 21.59 0.99 -4.48
C GLU A 275 22.29 1.27 -3.14
N SER A 276 21.59 1.95 -2.22
CA SER A 276 22.08 2.19 -0.86
C SER A 276 22.24 0.92 -0.03
N ILE A 277 21.66 -0.20 -0.46
CA ILE A 277 21.84 -1.51 0.18
C ILE A 277 22.87 -2.29 -0.64
N SER A 278 24.01 -2.52 -0.01
CA SER A 278 25.07 -3.38 -0.55
C SER A 278 24.54 -4.80 -0.80
N VAL A 279 24.92 -5.37 -1.93
CA VAL A 279 24.64 -6.75 -2.32
C VAL A 279 25.25 -7.76 -1.35
N SER A 280 26.42 -7.50 -0.75
CA SER A 280 26.97 -8.42 0.27
C SER A 280 26.12 -8.47 1.54
N LYS A 281 25.40 -7.39 1.87
CA LYS A 281 24.38 -7.39 2.94
C LYS A 281 23.14 -8.19 2.55
N ILE A 282 22.73 -8.12 1.28
CA ILE A 282 21.58 -8.87 0.74
C ILE A 282 21.88 -10.37 0.71
N PHE A 283 23.07 -10.74 0.22
CA PHE A 283 23.58 -12.11 0.20
C PHE A 283 24.10 -12.53 1.58
N SER A 284 23.20 -12.62 2.56
CA SER A 284 23.57 -12.92 3.94
C SER A 284 24.02 -14.37 4.14
N LYS A 285 24.74 -14.64 5.24
CA LYS A 285 25.15 -16.00 5.63
C LYS A 285 23.94 -16.94 5.80
N SER A 286 22.82 -16.40 6.28
CA SER A 286 21.58 -17.16 6.40
C SER A 286 20.99 -17.50 5.03
N PHE A 287 21.02 -16.56 4.08
CA PHE A 287 20.56 -16.82 2.72
C PHE A 287 21.42 -17.90 2.04
N ALA A 288 22.74 -17.74 2.04
CA ALA A 288 23.67 -18.71 1.47
C ALA A 288 23.49 -20.11 2.09
N SER A 289 23.34 -20.19 3.42
CA SER A 289 23.05 -21.45 4.13
C SER A 289 21.70 -22.05 3.72
N THR A 290 20.69 -21.22 3.48
CA THR A 290 19.38 -21.67 3.00
C THR A 290 19.51 -22.29 1.61
N ILE A 291 20.18 -21.61 0.68
CA ILE A 291 20.41 -22.11 -0.69
C ILE A 291 21.21 -23.42 -0.66
N PHE A 292 22.30 -23.47 0.10
CA PHE A 292 23.13 -24.67 0.22
C PHE A 292 22.40 -25.88 0.81
N ASN A 293 21.48 -25.67 1.77
CA ASN A 293 20.72 -26.78 2.31
C ASN A 293 19.57 -27.21 1.40
N LEU A 294 18.96 -26.28 0.66
CA LEU A 294 17.96 -26.59 -0.35
C LEU A 294 18.55 -27.36 -1.55
N SER A 295 19.80 -27.12 -1.93
CA SER A 295 20.46 -27.85 -3.03
C SER A 295 20.62 -29.35 -2.74
N LYS A 296 20.68 -29.72 -1.46
CA LYS A 296 20.73 -31.11 -0.96
C LYS A 296 19.39 -31.83 -1.04
N PHE A 297 18.28 -31.12 -1.25
CA PHE A 297 16.98 -31.74 -1.38
C PHE A 297 16.94 -32.60 -2.65
N SER A 298 16.08 -33.62 -2.66
CA SER A 298 15.92 -34.53 -3.80
C SER A 298 14.45 -34.66 -4.21
N GLY A 299 14.20 -35.33 -5.34
CA GLY A 299 12.84 -35.65 -5.79
C GLY A 299 12.01 -34.45 -6.24
N VAL A 300 10.76 -34.39 -5.80
CA VAL A 300 9.78 -33.35 -6.20
C VAL A 300 10.14 -32.00 -5.59
N THR A 301 10.56 -31.97 -4.32
CA THR A 301 10.87 -30.72 -3.63
C THR A 301 12.03 -29.98 -4.30
N LYS A 302 13.06 -30.70 -4.76
CA LYS A 302 14.16 -30.09 -5.55
C LYS A 302 13.61 -29.43 -6.83
N ARG A 303 12.77 -30.14 -7.58
CA ARG A 303 12.18 -29.63 -8.84
C ARG A 303 11.37 -28.35 -8.63
N LEU A 304 10.68 -28.21 -7.49
CA LEU A 304 9.88 -27.03 -7.16
C LEU A 304 10.74 -25.84 -6.72
N VAL A 305 11.83 -26.10 -5.99
CA VAL A 305 12.66 -25.07 -5.38
C VAL A 305 13.74 -24.55 -6.33
N THR A 306 14.31 -25.39 -7.19
CA THR A 306 15.41 -25.01 -8.08
C THR A 306 15.11 -23.79 -8.96
N PRO A 307 13.93 -23.64 -9.59
CA PRO A 307 13.61 -22.44 -10.36
C PRO A 307 13.62 -21.17 -9.51
N LEU A 308 13.00 -21.20 -8.32
CA LEU A 308 12.96 -20.06 -7.40
C LEU A 308 14.37 -19.65 -6.94
N VAL A 309 15.20 -20.63 -6.60
CA VAL A 309 16.60 -20.40 -6.20
C VAL A 309 17.39 -19.80 -7.35
N HIS A 310 17.26 -20.36 -8.55
CA HIS A 310 17.93 -19.87 -9.75
C HIS A 310 17.51 -18.42 -10.05
N ASP A 311 16.22 -18.11 -10.01
CA ASP A 311 15.72 -16.77 -10.30
C ASP A 311 16.20 -15.72 -9.28
N LEU A 312 16.35 -16.10 -8.01
CA LEU A 312 16.91 -15.21 -6.99
C LEU A 312 18.41 -14.98 -7.17
N ILE A 313 19.18 -16.06 -7.40
CA ILE A 313 20.62 -15.94 -7.65
C ILE A 313 20.87 -15.12 -8.91
N LYS A 314 20.09 -15.35 -9.97
CA LYS A 314 20.17 -14.60 -11.21
C LYS A 314 19.89 -13.12 -11.00
N GLN A 315 18.83 -12.77 -10.26
CA GLN A 315 18.56 -11.35 -9.93
C GLN A 315 19.73 -10.69 -9.19
N ILE A 316 20.36 -11.40 -8.25
CA ILE A 316 21.54 -10.90 -7.54
C ILE A 316 22.71 -10.72 -8.51
N TYR A 317 22.99 -11.70 -9.35
CA TYR A 317 24.03 -11.66 -10.36
C TYR A 317 23.84 -10.50 -11.34
N ASP A 318 22.65 -10.39 -11.94
CA ASP A 318 22.29 -9.32 -12.87
C ASP A 318 22.44 -7.94 -12.19
N THR A 319 22.14 -7.85 -10.88
CA THR A 319 22.33 -6.62 -10.10
C THR A 319 23.80 -6.30 -9.85
N ILE A 320 24.64 -7.29 -9.56
CA ILE A 320 26.10 -7.12 -9.42
C ILE A 320 26.69 -6.55 -10.71
N GLU A 321 26.31 -7.12 -11.86
CA GLU A 321 26.74 -6.63 -13.17
C GLU A 321 26.23 -5.22 -13.43
N THR A 322 24.93 -4.98 -13.24
CA THR A 322 24.29 -3.70 -13.56
C THR A 322 24.84 -2.56 -12.69
N ARG A 323 25.09 -2.82 -11.40
CA ARG A 323 25.62 -1.82 -10.47
C ARG A 323 27.15 -1.63 -10.57
N ASN A 324 27.84 -2.46 -11.36
CA ASN A 324 29.30 -2.54 -11.37
C ASN A 324 29.86 -2.65 -9.93
N CYS A 325 29.31 -3.57 -9.13
CA CYS A 325 29.73 -3.78 -7.75
C CYS A 325 31.25 -3.98 -7.66
N ASP A 326 31.86 -3.44 -6.62
CA ASP A 326 33.30 -3.49 -6.47
C ASP A 326 33.81 -4.91 -6.19
N SER A 327 35.10 -5.13 -6.48
CA SER A 327 35.74 -6.43 -6.28
C SER A 327 35.77 -6.88 -4.82
N SER A 328 35.70 -5.95 -3.85
CA SER A 328 35.64 -6.27 -2.42
C SER A 328 34.32 -6.93 -2.06
N GLU A 329 33.20 -6.40 -2.53
CA GLU A 329 31.85 -6.89 -2.28
C GLU A 329 31.65 -8.30 -2.88
N ILE A 330 32.13 -8.51 -4.11
CA ILE A 330 32.12 -9.83 -4.75
C ILE A 330 32.99 -10.81 -3.95
N SER A 331 34.16 -10.37 -3.48
CA SER A 331 35.06 -11.20 -2.67
C SER A 331 34.44 -11.61 -1.33
N GLU A 332 33.66 -10.72 -0.70
CA GLU A 332 32.90 -11.03 0.52
C GLU A 332 31.87 -12.13 0.27
N ILE A 333 31.10 -12.03 -0.82
CA ILE A 333 30.11 -13.04 -1.20
C ILE A 333 30.78 -14.40 -1.44
N ILE A 334 31.88 -14.43 -2.20
CA ILE A 334 32.62 -15.67 -2.48
C ILE A 334 33.14 -16.30 -1.18
N LYS A 335 33.78 -15.53 -0.30
CA LYS A 335 34.27 -16.02 1.00
C LYS A 335 33.14 -16.60 1.84
N LEU A 336 31.99 -15.94 1.85
CA LEU A 336 30.81 -16.38 2.59
C LEU A 336 30.26 -17.71 2.05
N CYS A 337 30.20 -17.90 0.73
CA CYS A 337 29.86 -19.19 0.11
C CYS A 337 30.85 -20.30 0.48
N GLN A 338 32.15 -20.01 0.47
CA GLN A 338 33.19 -20.96 0.86
C GLN A 338 33.06 -21.37 2.34
N GLU A 339 32.78 -20.42 3.23
CA GLU A 339 32.53 -20.70 4.65
C GLU A 339 31.30 -21.60 4.86
N VAL A 340 30.18 -21.27 4.21
CA VAL A 340 28.91 -21.99 4.39
C VAL A 340 29.00 -23.43 3.87
N SER A 341 29.67 -23.64 2.75
CA SER A 341 29.87 -24.96 2.16
C SER A 341 31.03 -25.76 2.74
N LYS A 342 31.88 -25.15 3.58
CA LYS A 342 33.18 -25.71 3.96
C LYS A 342 34.05 -26.06 2.73
N GLY A 343 34.00 -25.22 1.69
CA GLY A 343 34.75 -25.40 0.45
C GLY A 343 34.13 -26.34 -0.59
N THR A 344 32.82 -26.59 -0.53
CA THR A 344 32.08 -27.45 -1.49
C THR A 344 31.01 -26.70 -2.31
N PHE A 345 31.03 -25.36 -2.31
CA PHE A 345 30.09 -24.50 -3.06
C PHE A 345 30.49 -24.42 -4.55
N ASP A 346 30.78 -25.56 -5.19
CA ASP A 346 31.19 -25.64 -6.60
C ASP A 346 30.00 -25.90 -7.55
N SER A 347 28.76 -25.88 -7.04
CA SER A 347 27.51 -26.07 -7.80
C SER A 347 26.61 -24.85 -7.66
#